data_AF-A0A6H1ZT99-F1
#
_entry.id   AF-A0A6H1ZT99-F1
#
_cell.length_a   1.000
_cell.length_b   1.000
_cell.length_c   1.000
_cell.angle_alpha   90.00
_cell.angle_beta   90.00
_cell.angle_gamma   90.00
#
_symmetry.space_group_name_H-M   'P 1'
#
loop_
_entity.id
_entity.type
_entity.pdbx_description
1 polymer ?
#
loop_
_entity_poly.entity_id
_entity_poly.type
_entity_poly.pdbx_seq_one_letter_code
_entity_poly.pdbx_strand_id
1 'polypeptide(L)'
;MPKKKRLTVVMLRQWGACESEVARFRREFGQWATICEGNIYRALDLELNLGFFALHYLKAPAREAYKKAIAPAWEAYKKAKASAWEAYEKAKAPAMEAYEKAKAPAREAY
;
A
#
# COMPACT_ATOMS: atom_id res chain seq x y z
N MET A 1 -25.94 16.28 17.38
CA MET A 1 -26.09 15.81 15.99
C MET A 1 -25.17 14.61 15.75
N PRO A 2 -25.64 13.47 15.23
CA PRO A 2 -24.75 12.37 14.90
C PRO A 2 -23.77 12.83 13.81
N LYS A 3 -22.46 12.69 14.05
CA LYS A 3 -21.43 13.03 13.05
C LYS A 3 -21.69 12.15 11.82
N LYS A 4 -22.05 12.76 10.68
CA LYS A 4 -22.27 12.05 9.40
C LYS A 4 -21.04 11.19 9.09
N LYS A 5 -21.22 9.93 8.69
CA LYS A 5 -20.13 9.02 8.30
C LYS A 5 -19.46 9.57 7.03
N ARG A 6 -18.40 10.36 7.21
CA ARG A 6 -17.69 11.06 6.13
C ARG A 6 -16.20 10.81 6.21
N LEU A 7 -15.60 10.71 5.04
CA LEU A 7 -14.17 10.70 4.81
C LEU A 7 -13.76 12.08 4.29
N THR A 8 -12.68 12.67 4.79
CA THR A 8 -12.24 14.01 4.35
C THR A 8 -10.80 14.00 3.86
N VAL A 9 -10.45 14.93 2.98
CA VAL A 9 -9.06 15.10 2.52
C VAL A 9 -8.11 15.36 3.70
N VAL A 10 -8.57 16.07 4.73
CA VAL A 10 -7.79 16.31 5.95
C VAL A 10 -7.48 14.99 6.67
N MET A 11 -8.46 14.10 6.80
CA MET A 11 -8.25 12.77 7.39
C MET A 11 -7.24 11.95 6.59
N LEU A 12 -7.38 11.93 5.25
CA LEU A 12 -6.46 11.20 4.37
C LEU A 12 -5.01 11.66 4.58
N ARG A 13 -4.78 12.98 4.59
CA ARG A 13 -3.45 13.56 4.82
C ARG A 13 -2.92 13.25 6.21
N GLN A 14 -3.77 13.36 7.24
CA GLN A 14 -3.39 13.03 8.61
C GLN A 14 -2.99 11.56 8.78
N TRP A 15 -3.60 10.66 8.02
CA TRP A 15 -3.25 9.24 8.02
C TRP A 15 -2.05 8.90 7.14
N GLY A 16 -1.47 9.88 6.43
CA GLY A 16 -0.32 9.67 5.56
C GLY A 16 -0.67 9.03 4.21
N ALA A 17 -1.88 9.26 3.69
CA ALA A 17 -2.19 8.90 2.30
C ALA A 17 -1.23 9.61 1.34
N CYS A 18 -0.78 8.93 0.28
CA CYS A 18 0.08 9.54 -0.71
C CYS A 18 -0.65 10.70 -1.44
N GLU A 19 0.08 11.73 -1.88
CA GLU A 19 -0.56 12.90 -2.50
C GLU A 19 -1.31 12.54 -3.80
N SER A 20 -0.88 11.50 -4.52
CA SER A 20 -1.64 11.00 -5.69
C SER A 20 -3.00 10.43 -5.29
N GLU A 21 -3.08 9.70 -4.18
CA GLU A 21 -4.34 9.21 -3.60
C GLU A 21 -5.23 10.36 -3.18
N VAL A 22 -4.66 11.34 -2.46
CA VAL A 22 -5.38 12.54 -2.02
C VAL A 22 -5.90 13.34 -3.21
N ALA A 23 -5.10 13.47 -4.27
CA ALA A 23 -5.48 14.18 -5.49
C ALA A 23 -6.61 13.46 -6.24
N ARG A 24 -6.55 12.13 -6.38
CA ARG A 24 -7.62 11.32 -6.98
C ARG A 24 -8.92 11.45 -6.19
N PHE A 25 -8.85 11.29 -4.87
CA PHE A 25 -10.00 11.46 -3.98
C PHE A 25 -10.59 12.86 -4.11
N ARG A 26 -9.75 13.91 -4.06
CA ARG A 26 -10.23 15.29 -4.13
C ARG A 26 -10.85 15.63 -5.47
N ARG A 27 -10.29 15.13 -6.57
CA ARG A 27 -10.81 15.37 -7.93
C ARG A 27 -12.22 14.81 -8.09
N GLU A 28 -12.49 13.63 -7.52
CA GLU A 28 -13.81 12.99 -7.63
C GLU A 28 -14.80 13.51 -6.59
N PHE A 29 -14.41 13.54 -5.31
CA PHE A 29 -15.34 13.76 -4.20
C PHE A 29 -15.21 15.15 -3.57
N GLY A 30 -14.32 15.99 -4.07
CA GLY A 30 -14.03 17.29 -3.46
C GLY A 30 -13.35 17.17 -2.09
N GLN A 31 -13.79 17.96 -1.11
CA GLN A 31 -13.15 17.97 0.21
C GLN A 31 -13.55 16.79 1.10
N TRP A 32 -14.68 16.13 0.80
CA TRP A 32 -15.20 15.04 1.60
C TRP A 32 -16.17 14.15 0.82
N ALA A 33 -16.20 12.87 1.15
CA ALA A 33 -17.15 11.89 0.64
C ALA A 33 -18.00 11.34 1.77
N THR A 34 -19.29 11.11 1.52
CA THR A 34 -20.11 10.29 2.42
C THR A 34 -19.73 8.83 2.25
N ILE A 35 -19.66 8.06 3.33
CA ILE A 35 -19.44 6.61 3.26
C ILE A 35 -20.78 5.94 2.99
N CYS A 36 -21.03 5.69 1.72
CA CYS A 36 -22.15 4.92 1.19
C CYS A 36 -21.65 3.98 0.08
N GLU A 37 -22.44 2.96 -0.22
CA GLU A 37 -22.12 1.93 -1.22
C GLU A 37 -21.73 2.54 -2.58
N GLY A 38 -22.51 3.48 -3.11
CA GLY A 38 -22.18 4.14 -4.38
C GLY A 38 -20.81 4.84 -4.39
N ASN A 39 -20.44 5.51 -3.31
CA ASN A 39 -19.12 6.15 -3.21
C ASN A 39 -17.99 5.13 -3.00
N ILE A 40 -18.27 3.97 -2.40
CA ILE A 40 -17.30 2.88 -2.26
C ILE A 40 -17.01 2.28 -3.64
N TYR A 41 -18.05 2.01 -4.44
CA TYR A 41 -17.86 1.54 -5.82
C TYR A 41 -17.13 2.56 -6.68
N ARG A 42 -17.50 3.84 -6.56
CA ARG A 42 -16.79 4.89 -7.30
C ARG A 42 -15.32 5.01 -6.89
N ALA A 43 -15.01 4.80 -5.61
CA ALA A 43 -13.64 4.77 -5.12
C ALA A 43 -12.85 3.54 -5.64
N LEU A 44 -13.51 2.40 -5.82
CA LEU A 44 -12.92 1.21 -6.44
C LEU A 44 -12.56 1.45 -7.91
N ASP A 45 -13.45 2.07 -8.69
CA ASP A 45 -13.21 2.44 -10.10
C ASP A 45 -12.01 3.39 -10.27
N LEU A 46 -11.72 4.18 -9.23
CA LEU A 46 -10.60 5.12 -9.20
C LEU A 46 -9.31 4.50 -8.65
N GLU A 47 -9.34 3.22 -8.32
CA GLU A 47 -8.26 2.46 -7.69
C GLU A 47 -7.73 3.16 -6.42
N LEU A 48 -8.66 3.71 -5.63
CA LEU A 48 -8.35 4.19 -4.30
C LEU A 48 -8.13 2.99 -3.36
N ASN A 49 -7.18 3.12 -2.45
CA ASN A 49 -6.81 2.12 -1.48
C ASN A 49 -7.86 2.02 -0.37
N LEU A 50 -8.94 1.30 -0.67
CA LEU A 50 -10.04 1.03 0.26
C LEU A 50 -9.56 0.28 1.51
N GLY A 51 -8.50 -0.54 1.42
CA GLY A 51 -7.95 -1.24 2.58
C GLY A 51 -7.27 -0.29 3.56
N PHE A 52 -6.50 0.68 3.06
CA PHE A 52 -5.96 1.77 3.86
C PHE A 52 -7.09 2.57 4.53
N PHE A 53 -8.12 2.97 3.78
CA PHE A 53 -9.26 3.70 4.37
C PHE A 53 -9.97 2.88 5.45
N ALA A 54 -10.22 1.60 5.22
CA ALA A 54 -10.87 0.72 6.18
C ALA A 54 -10.05 0.58 7.47
N LEU A 55 -8.73 0.36 7.36
CA LEU A 55 -7.84 0.20 8.52
C LEU A 55 -7.80 1.46 9.40
N HIS A 56 -7.88 2.65 8.81
CA HIS A 56 -7.83 3.91 9.56
C HIS A 56 -9.21 4.35 10.07
N TYR A 57 -10.25 4.21 9.26
CA TYR A 57 -11.59 4.72 9.56
C TYR A 57 -12.37 3.84 10.55
N LEU A 58 -12.26 2.51 10.44
CA LEU A 58 -13.05 1.58 11.25
C LEU A 58 -12.64 1.62 12.72
N LYS A 59 -13.62 1.51 13.64
CA LYS A 59 -13.39 1.39 15.09
C LYS A 59 -13.09 -0.07 15.49
N ALA A 60 -12.66 -0.26 16.75
CA ALA A 60 -12.01 -1.48 17.25
C ALA A 60 -12.74 -2.84 17.11
N PRO A 61 -14.08 -2.99 17.02
CA PRO A 61 -14.61 -4.30 16.62
C PRO A 61 -14.56 -4.51 15.09
N ALA A 62 -14.95 -3.50 14.31
CA ALA A 62 -15.02 -3.60 12.85
C ALA A 62 -13.64 -3.69 12.19
N ARG A 63 -12.64 -2.99 12.73
CA ARG A 63 -11.26 -3.04 12.24
C ARG A 63 -10.65 -4.43 12.39
N GLU A 64 -10.91 -5.09 13.52
CA GLU A 64 -10.41 -6.45 13.75
C GLU A 64 -11.13 -7.48 12.89
N ALA A 65 -12.44 -7.33 12.68
CA ALA A 65 -13.17 -8.14 11.72
C ALA A 65 -12.61 -7.99 10.29
N TYR A 66 -12.32 -6.76 9.87
CA TYR A 66 -11.68 -6.48 8.58
C TYR A 66 -10.30 -7.14 8.47
N LYS A 67 -9.43 -6.96 9.47
CA LYS A 67 -8.10 -7.60 9.50
C LYS A 67 -8.18 -9.12 9.39
N LYS A 68 -9.11 -9.75 10.13
CA LYS A 68 -9.35 -11.20 10.06
C LYS A 68 -9.79 -11.63 8.66
N ALA A 69 -10.68 -10.87 8.03
CA ALA A 69 -11.17 -11.17 6.68
C ALA A 69 -10.04 -11.11 5.62
N ILE A 70 -9.10 -10.17 5.73
CA ILE A 70 -8.01 -10.03 4.75
C ILE A 70 -6.76 -10.86 5.07
N ALA A 71 -6.68 -11.47 6.26
CA ALA A 71 -5.48 -12.17 6.71
C ALA A 71 -5.01 -13.29 5.75
N PRO A 72 -5.88 -14.17 5.21
CA PRO A 72 -5.43 -15.21 4.28
C PRO A 72 -4.80 -14.65 3.00
N ALA A 73 -5.41 -13.60 2.43
CA ALA A 73 -4.89 -12.94 1.24
C ALA A 73 -3.54 -12.25 1.52
N TRP A 74 -3.41 -11.64 2.70
CA TRP A 74 -2.16 -11.00 3.12
C TRP A 74 -1.01 -11.99 3.30
N GLU A 75 -1.30 -13.17 3.87
CA GLU A 75 -0.30 -14.24 4.00
C GLU A 75 0.10 -14.82 2.65
N ALA A 76 -0.84 -14.99 1.71
CA ALA A 76 -0.51 -15.39 0.34
C ALA A 76 0.40 -14.37 -0.36
N TYR A 77 0.11 -13.07 -0.22
CA TYR A 77 0.95 -12.01 -0.75
C TYR A 77 2.37 -12.02 -0.18
N LYS A 78 2.51 -12.17 1.14
CA LYS A 78 3.84 -12.26 1.79
C LYS A 78 4.66 -13.43 1.27
N LYS A 79 4.04 -14.61 1.11
CA LYS A 79 4.71 -15.80 0.55
C LYS A 79 5.18 -15.55 -0.88
N ALA A 80 4.31 -15.00 -1.73
CA ALA A 80 4.68 -14.66 -3.11
C ALA A 80 5.84 -13.66 -3.16
N LYS A 81 5.80 -12.63 -2.30
CA LYS A 81 6.87 -11.62 -2.20
C LYS A 81 8.20 -12.24 -1.74
N ALA A 82 8.17 -13.14 -0.76
CA ALA A 82 9.36 -13.84 -0.28
C ALA A 82 9.99 -14.69 -1.38
N SER A 83 9.18 -15.44 -2.13
CA SER A 83 9.65 -16.23 -3.27
C SER A 83 10.25 -15.37 -4.38
N ALA A 84 9.62 -14.22 -4.69
CA ALA A 84 10.15 -13.29 -5.67
C ALA A 84 11.50 -12.67 -5.21
N TRP A 85 11.63 -12.36 -3.93
CA TRP A 85 12.87 -11.82 -3.36
C TRP A 85 14.01 -12.85 -3.40
N GLU A 86 13.73 -14.11 -3.07
CA GLU A 86 14.72 -15.18 -3.18
C GLU A 86 15.20 -15.38 -4.62
N ALA A 87 14.29 -15.34 -5.59
CA ALA A 87 14.64 -15.41 -7.01
C ALA A 87 15.52 -14.23 -7.46
N TYR A 88 15.21 -13.02 -6.98
CA TYR A 88 16.02 -11.83 -7.25
C TYR A 88 17.44 -11.96 -6.69
N GLU A 89 17.59 -12.37 -5.42
CA GLU A 89 18.92 -12.56 -4.80
C GLU A 89 19.74 -13.63 -5.53
N LYS A 90 19.13 -14.75 -5.93
CA LYS A 90 19.80 -15.78 -6.74
C LYS A 90 20.27 -15.25 -8.09
N ALA A 91 19.45 -14.44 -8.77
CA ALA A 91 19.82 -13.85 -10.06
C ALA A 91 20.92 -12.79 -9.93
N LYS A 92 20.95 -12.06 -8.80
CA LYS A 92 21.93 -11.01 -8.52
C LYS A 92 23.31 -11.56 -8.15
N ALA A 93 23.37 -12.71 -7.47
CA ALA A 93 24.62 -13.32 -7.00
C ALA A 93 25.73 -13.45 -8.06
N PRO A 94 25.51 -14.05 -9.25
CA PRO A 94 26.58 -14.18 -10.25
C PRO A 94 27.05 -12.82 -10.80
N ALA A 95 26.15 -11.85 -10.92
CA ALA A 95 26.51 -10.50 -11.37
C ALA A 95 27.39 -9.78 -10.34
N MET A 96 27.10 -9.94 -9.05
CA MET A 96 27.94 -9.41 -7.97
C MET A 96 29.31 -10.09 -7.93
N GLU A 97 29.36 -11.40 -8.12
CA GLU A 97 30.63 -12.14 -8.19
C GLU A 97 31.50 -11.68 -9.37
N ALA A 98 30.90 -11.52 -10.56
CA ALA A 98 31.60 -10.98 -11.73
C ALA A 98 32.11 -9.55 -11.51
N TYR A 99 31.32 -8.72 -10.85
CA TYR A 99 31.70 -7.35 -10.50
C TYR A 99 32.90 -7.30 -9.54
N GLU A 100 32.89 -8.10 -8.46
CA GLU A 100 34.02 -8.16 -7.52
C GLU A 100 35.28 -8.72 -8.19
N LYS A 101 35.15 -9.75 -9.04
CA LYS A 101 36.27 -10.27 -9.85
C LYS A 101 36.86 -9.20 -10.77
N ALA A 102 36.03 -8.42 -11.46
CA ALA A 102 36.48 -7.35 -12.34
C ALA A 102 37.17 -6.20 -11.58
N LYS A 103 36.78 -5.94 -10.33
CA LYS A 103 37.39 -4.90 -9.49
C LYS A 103 38.70 -5.31 -8.81
N ALA A 104 38.94 -6.61 -8.60
CA ALA A 104 40.14 -7.12 -7.94
C ALA A 104 41.46 -6.51 -8.49
N PRO A 105 41.75 -6.52 -9.80
CA PRO A 105 43.00 -5.96 -10.32
C PRO A 105 43.12 -4.44 -10.11
N ALA A 106 42.01 -3.71 -10.06
CA ALA A 106 42.03 -2.27 -9.75
C ALA A 106 42.31 -1.97 -8.27
N ARG A 107 42.03 -2.91 -7.36
CA ARG A 107 42.37 -2.79 -5.94
C ARG A 107 43.84 -3.13 -5.65
N GLU A 108 44.43 -4.06 -6.39
CA GLU A 108 45.85 -4.42 -6.24
C GLU A 108 46.82 -3.37 -6.81
N ALA A 109 46.32 -2.48 -7.67
CA ALA A 109 47.11 -1.42 -8.30
C ALA A 109 47.24 -0.12 -7.46
N TYR A 110 46.67 -0.08 -6.25
CA TYR A 110 46.63 1.08 -5.36
C TYR A 110 47.32 0.76 -4.02
#